data_AF-A0ABD1L024-F1
#
_entry.id   AF-A0ABD1L024-F1
#
_cell.length_a   1.000
_cell.length_b   1.000
_cell.length_c   1.000
_cell.angle_alpha   90.00
_cell.angle_beta   90.00
_cell.angle_gamma   90.00
#
_symmetry.space_group_name_H-M   'P 1'
#
loop_
_entity.id
_entity.type
_entity.pdbx_description
1 polymer ?
#
loop_
_entity_poly.entity_id
_entity_poly.type
_entity_poly.pdbx_seq_one_letter_code
_entity_poly.pdbx_strand_id
1 'polypeptide(L)'
;MCSYGGCIQPRPYDNHLTHVAGDTKILSVDRHVKFPTLLAKLSALANAPSLLNSPLANALSLLKYQLPGEDLDALISVTSNDDLHHIIDYVRTIIT
;
A
#
# COMPACT_ATOMS: atom_id res chain seq x y z
N MET A 1 3.61 -1.98 7.37
CA MET A 1 2.59 -3.05 7.36
C MET A 1 1.88 -2.99 6.02
N CYS A 2 1.65 -4.12 5.36
CA CYS A 2 1.06 -4.18 4.02
C CYS A 2 -0.03 -5.27 4.02
N SER A 3 -1.23 -4.93 3.57
CA SER A 3 -2.34 -5.88 3.45
C SER A 3 -2.64 -6.15 1.97
N TYR A 4 -2.88 -7.42 1.60
CA TYR A 4 -3.16 -7.81 0.23
C TYR A 4 -4.12 -9.00 0.15
N GLY A 5 -4.72 -9.22 -1.03
CA GLY A 5 -5.56 -10.38 -1.31
C GLY A 5 -6.93 -10.38 -0.64
N GLY A 6 -7.31 -9.33 0.10
CA GLY A 6 -8.63 -9.18 0.70
C GLY A 6 -9.54 -8.25 -0.09
N CYS A 7 -10.73 -7.98 0.46
CA CYS A 7 -11.64 -6.96 -0.05
C CYS A 7 -11.87 -5.87 1.00
N ILE A 8 -12.04 -4.65 0.53
CA ILE A 8 -12.47 -3.54 1.36
C ILE A 8 -14.01 -3.57 1.41
N GLN A 9 -14.58 -3.75 2.60
CA GLN A 9 -16.02 -3.78 2.82
C GLN A 9 -16.45 -2.71 3.83
N PRO A 10 -17.61 -2.06 3.61
CA PRO A 10 -18.18 -1.14 4.57
C PRO A 10 -18.59 -1.89 5.83
N ARG A 11 -18.22 -1.34 6.99
CA ARG A 11 -18.64 -1.84 8.30
C ARG A 11 -20.10 -1.43 8.51
N PRO A 12 -21.00 -2.37 8.83
CA PRO A 12 -22.44 -2.11 8.91
C PRO A 12 -22.86 -1.15 10.02
N TYR A 13 -21.98 -0.83 10.97
CA TYR A 13 -22.32 -0.06 12.17
C TYR A 13 -21.71 1.35 12.21
N ASP A 14 -20.76 1.68 11.34
CA ASP A 14 -19.92 2.87 11.56
C ASP A 14 -19.53 3.64 10.27
N ASN A 15 -20.12 3.34 9.11
CA ASN A 15 -19.73 3.90 7.79
C ASN A 15 -18.25 3.74 7.40
N HIS A 16 -17.39 3.24 8.29
CA HIS A 16 -15.98 2.99 8.04
C HIS A 16 -15.76 1.77 7.16
N LEU A 17 -14.73 1.81 6.33
CA LEU A 17 -14.30 0.68 5.51
C LEU A 17 -13.35 -0.23 6.31
N THR A 18 -13.43 -1.54 6.07
CA THR A 18 -12.54 -2.55 6.68
C THR A 18 -11.99 -3.51 5.64
N HIS A 19 -10.69 -3.84 5.74
CA HIS A 19 -10.09 -4.87 4.90
C HIS A 19 -10.35 -6.25 5.52
N VAL A 20 -11.06 -7.10 4.79
CA VAL A 20 -11.47 -8.44 5.22
C VAL A 20 -10.99 -9.50 4.23
N ALA A 21 -10.77 -10.72 4.72
CA ALA A 21 -10.36 -11.89 3.93
C ALA A 21 -9.03 -11.74 3.16
N GLY A 22 -8.08 -10.95 3.68
CA GLY A 22 -6.74 -10.83 3.10
C GLY A 22 -5.63 -11.09 4.10
N ASP A 23 -4.41 -11.14 3.59
CA ASP A 23 -3.20 -11.33 4.38
C ASP A 23 -2.57 -9.99 4.73
N THR A 24 -2.01 -9.89 5.94
CA THR A 24 -1.21 -8.74 6.37
C THR A 24 0.22 -9.20 6.64
N LYS A 25 1.18 -8.59 5.95
CA LYS A 25 2.61 -8.85 6.12
C LYS A 25 3.36 -7.57 6.47
N ILE A 26 4.47 -7.72 7.17
CA ILE A 26 5.40 -6.63 7.47
C ILE A 26 6.56 -6.73 6.48
N LEU A 27 6.66 -5.75 5.58
CA LEU A 27 7.79 -5.59 4.68
C LEU A 27 8.74 -4.54 5.27
N SER A 28 10.02 -4.93 5.43
CA SER A 28 11.09 -3.98 5.73
C SER A 28 11.77 -3.56 4.42
N VAL A 29 11.82 -2.25 4.18
CA VAL A 29 12.46 -1.64 3.02
C VAL A 29 13.44 -0.56 3.44
N ASP A 30 14.46 -0.33 2.61
CA ASP A 30 15.37 0.79 2.83
C ASP A 30 14.63 2.11 2.62
N ARG A 31 15.02 3.15 3.37
CA ARG A 31 14.44 4.50 3.25
C ARG A 31 14.73 5.18 1.90
N HIS A 32 15.73 4.72 1.16
CA HIS A 32 16.08 5.18 -0.18
C HIS A 32 15.64 4.17 -1.26
N VAL A 33 14.71 3.26 -0.92
CA VAL A 33 14.16 2.32 -1.89
C VAL A 33 13.45 3.08 -3.01
N LYS A 34 13.71 2.67 -4.24
CA LYS A 34 13.01 3.23 -5.40
C LYS A 34 11.67 2.56 -5.60
N PHE A 35 10.69 3.29 -6.13
CA PHE A 35 9.36 2.77 -6.45
C PHE A 35 9.36 1.41 -7.19
N PRO A 36 10.12 1.20 -8.29
CA PRO A 36 10.17 -0.10 -8.96
C PRO A 36 10.77 -1.23 -8.11
N THR A 37 11.74 -0.93 -7.24
CA THR A 37 12.33 -1.92 -6.32
C THR A 37 11.34 -2.30 -5.22
N LEU A 38 10.59 -1.33 -4.69
CA LEU A 38 9.53 -1.58 -3.72
C LEU A 38 8.43 -2.45 -4.33
N LEU A 39 8.01 -2.14 -5.55
CA LEU A 39 7.00 -2.91 -6.28
C LEU A 39 7.45 -4.35 -6.51
N ALA A 40 8.72 -4.57 -6.87
CA ALA A 40 9.29 -5.91 -7.03
C ALA A 40 9.31 -6.70 -5.71
N LYS A 41 9.58 -6.05 -4.57
CA LYS A 41 9.48 -6.70 -3.24
C LYS A 41 8.04 -7.03 -2.86
N LEU A 42 7.10 -6.14 -3.17
CA LEU A 42 5.68 -6.35 -2.90
C LEU A 42 5.09 -7.48 -3.75
N SER A 43 5.44 -7.57 -5.04
CA SER A 43 5.00 -8.66 -5.90
C SER A 43 5.56 -10.01 -5.44
N ALA A 44 6.81 -10.04 -4.97
CA ALA A 44 7.42 -11.22 -4.36
C ALA A 44 6.70 -11.63 -3.05
N LEU A 45 6.28 -10.66 -2.21
CA LEU A 45 5.56 -10.96 -0.97
C LEU A 45 4.12 -11.43 -1.18
N ALA A 46 3.45 -10.90 -2.21
CA ALA A 46 2.07 -11.21 -2.54
C ALA A 46 1.91 -12.57 -3.24
N ASN A 47 3.02 -13.28 -3.54
CA ASN A 47 3.02 -14.52 -4.35
C ASN A 47 2.20 -14.39 -5.64
N ALA A 48 2.14 -13.18 -6.20
CA ALA A 48 1.30 -12.82 -7.33
C ALA A 48 2.19 -12.48 -8.54
N PRO A 49 2.65 -13.47 -9.32
CA PRO A 49 3.47 -13.24 -10.50
C PRO A 49 2.73 -12.46 -11.60
N SER A 50 1.38 -12.45 -11.59
CA SER A 50 0.56 -11.67 -12.54
C SER A 50 0.64 -10.15 -12.35
N LEU A 51 1.22 -9.65 -11.26
CA LEU A 51 1.43 -8.20 -11.08
C LEU A 51 2.54 -7.66 -12.00
N LEU A 52 3.42 -8.53 -12.49
CA LEU A 52 4.49 -8.16 -13.42
C LEU A 52 4.06 -8.23 -14.90
N ASN A 53 2.96 -8.93 -15.20
CA ASN A 53 2.55 -9.27 -16.57
C ASN A 53 1.58 -8.28 -17.20
N SER A 54 1.09 -7.28 -16.43
CA SER A 54 0.28 -6.17 -16.94
C SER A 54 0.90 -4.84 -16.52
N PRO A 55 1.64 -4.17 -17.42
CA PRO A 55 2.40 -2.95 -17.09
C PRO A 55 1.52 -1.75 -16.76
N LEU A 56 0.23 -1.77 -17.15
CA LEU A 56 -0.63 -0.58 -17.11
C LEU A 56 -1.67 -0.62 -15.98
N ALA A 57 -2.12 -1.80 -15.53
CA ALA A 57 -3.30 -1.92 -14.67
C ALA A 57 -3.00 -2.17 -13.18
N ASN A 58 -1.77 -2.57 -12.84
CA ASN A 58 -1.48 -3.12 -11.51
C ASN A 58 -0.71 -2.19 -10.57
N ALA A 59 0.33 -1.50 -11.04
CA ALA A 59 1.16 -0.69 -10.14
C ALA A 59 0.39 0.46 -9.46
N LEU A 60 -0.52 1.10 -10.19
CA LEU A 60 -1.32 2.25 -9.70
C LEU A 60 -2.42 1.86 -8.70
N SER A 61 -2.86 0.59 -8.72
CA SER A 61 -3.95 0.08 -7.88
C SER A 61 -3.45 -0.71 -6.66
N LEU A 62 -2.20 -1.18 -6.69
CA LEU A 62 -1.62 -2.02 -5.63
C LEU A 62 -1.02 -1.26 -4.46
N LEU A 63 -0.37 -0.12 -4.70
CA LEU A 63 0.30 0.60 -3.64
C LEU A 63 -0.53 1.79 -3.21
N LYS A 64 -1.30 1.57 -2.15
CA LYS A 64 -2.07 2.60 -1.47
C LYS A 64 -1.63 2.70 -0.02
N TYR A 65 -1.53 3.91 0.50
CA TYR A 65 -1.25 4.16 1.90
C TYR A 65 -2.40 4.92 2.55
N GLN A 66 -2.57 4.66 3.84
CA GLN A 66 -3.54 5.33 4.69
C GLN A 66 -2.81 6.37 5.52
N LEU A 67 -3.36 7.57 5.59
CA LEU A 67 -2.89 8.59 6.53
C LEU A 67 -3.32 8.24 7.95
N PRO A 68 -2.53 8.60 8.97
CA PRO A 68 -2.90 8.41 10.36
C PRO A 68 -4.11 9.28 10.70
N GLY A 69 -5.17 8.64 11.20
CA GLY A 69 -6.43 9.29 11.55
C GLY A 69 -7.47 9.31 10.42
N GLU A 70 -7.08 8.96 9.20
CA GLU A 70 -7.98 8.80 8.05
C GLU A 70 -8.41 7.34 7.90
N ASP A 71 -9.45 7.09 7.10
CA ASP A 71 -10.03 5.77 6.86
C ASP A 71 -9.55 5.11 5.55
N LEU A 72 -10.01 3.88 5.29
CA LEU A 72 -9.69 3.13 4.06
C LEU A 72 -10.36 3.72 2.79
N ASP A 73 -11.25 4.71 2.92
CA ASP A 73 -11.85 5.45 1.79
C ASP A 73 -10.96 6.63 1.35
N ALA A 74 -10.09 7.13 2.22
CA ALA A 74 -9.11 8.19 1.97
C ALA A 74 -7.71 7.66 1.61
N LEU A 75 -7.63 6.44 1.06
CA LEU A 75 -6.37 5.85 0.64
C LEU A 75 -5.70 6.64 -0.49
N ILE A 76 -4.42 6.96 -0.32
CA ILE A 76 -3.63 7.66 -1.32
C ILE A 76 -2.83 6.66 -2.13
N SER A 77 -2.97 6.72 -3.46
CA SER A 77 -2.20 5.91 -4.39
C SER A 77 -0.79 6.45 -4.58
N VAL A 78 0.18 5.55 -4.61
CA VAL A 78 1.59 5.86 -4.85
C VAL A 78 1.93 5.45 -6.27
N THR A 79 2.38 6.41 -7.07
CA THR A 79 2.56 6.19 -8.52
C THR A 79 3.97 6.56 -8.99
N SER A 80 4.67 7.39 -8.23
CA SER A 80 6.03 7.85 -8.51
C SER A 80 6.98 7.66 -7.32
N ASN A 81 8.27 7.83 -7.59
CA ASN A 81 9.30 7.87 -6.57
C ASN A 81 9.14 9.10 -5.65
N ASP A 82 8.65 10.23 -6.18
CA ASP A 82 8.34 11.42 -5.40
C ASP A 82 7.22 11.15 -4.39
N ASP A 83 6.14 10.50 -4.81
CA ASP A 83 5.04 10.08 -3.93
C ASP A 83 5.55 9.17 -2.80
N LEU A 84 6.44 8.23 -3.16
CA LEU A 84 7.06 7.33 -2.19
C LEU A 84 7.92 8.09 -1.17
N HIS A 85 8.71 9.06 -1.63
CA HIS A 85 9.51 9.91 -0.76
C HIS A 85 8.64 10.72 0.20
N HIS A 86 7.54 11.30 -0.29
CA HIS A 86 6.60 12.04 0.55
C HIS A 86 6.02 11.16 1.68
N ILE A 87 5.69 9.90 1.39
CA ILE A 87 5.17 8.98 2.41
C ILE A 87 6.21 8.67 3.48
N ILE A 88 7.43 8.35 3.06
CA ILE A 88 8.52 8.00 3.98
C ILE A 88 8.85 9.20 4.88
N ASP A 89 8.85 10.41 4.32
CA ASP A 89 9.11 11.65 5.06
C ASP A 89 7.95 12.03 6.00
N TYR A 90 6.71 11.80 5.56
CA TYR A 90 5.53 12.02 6.38
C TYR A 90 5.50 11.09 7.60
N VAL A 91 5.79 9.79 7.41
CA VAL A 91 5.89 8.81 8.51
C VAL A 91 7.02 9.19 9.49
N ARG A 92 8.10 9.81 9.01
CA ARG A 92 9.19 10.31 9.87
C ARG A 92 8.73 11.46 10.77
N THR A 93 7.92 12.38 10.25
CA THR A 93 7.50 13.59 10.97
C THR A 93 6.60 13.28 12.16
N ILE A 94 5.92 12.14 12.16
CA ILE A 94 4.97 11.75 13.22
C ILE A 94 5.66 11.08 14.42
N ILE A 95 6.94 10.69 14.29
CA ILE A 95 7.70 9.97 15.34
C ILE A 95 8.71 10.89 16.06
N THR A 96 8.77 12.19 15.71
CA THR A 96 9.66 13.17 16.38
C THR A 96 8.85 14.11 17.25
#